data_AF-A0A699VEF1-F1
#
_entry.id   AF-A0A699VEF1-F1
#
_cell.length_a   1.000
_cell.length_b   1.000
_cell.length_c   1.000
_cell.angle_alpha   90.00
_cell.angle_beta   90.00
_cell.angle_gamma   90.00
#
_symmetry.space_group_name_H-M   'P 1'
#
loop_
_entity.id
_entity.type
_entity.pdbx_description
1 polymer ?
#
loop_
_entity_poly.entity_id
_entity_poly.type
_entity_poly.pdbx_seq_one_letter_code
_entity_poly.pdbx_strand_id
1 'polypeptide(L)'
;EVKSTIVTLQRVVKQRMTIKTHNWASSAHQEFHKIVREETFPIVNQVDARLQNFEIQFLKEAAKFVGDFKSLAKEADASLAKHKILELEIKRLLKAVVSQDIISIVQNASVVDTSDLQTELERFENCIIKKEIEYAKLWND
;
A
#
# COMPACT_ATOMS: atom_id res chain seq x y z
N GLU A 1 6.28 7.98 -96.78
CA GLU A 1 5.36 7.86 -95.62
C GLU A 1 6.09 7.54 -94.31
N VAL A 2 6.77 6.39 -94.18
CA VAL A 2 7.45 5.93 -92.95
C VAL A 2 8.40 6.96 -92.30
N LYS A 3 9.23 7.66 -93.09
CA LYS A 3 10.17 8.68 -92.57
C LYS A 3 9.45 9.86 -91.88
N SER A 4 8.28 10.27 -92.35
CA SER A 4 7.51 11.36 -91.76
C SER A 4 6.91 10.95 -90.40
N THR A 5 6.44 9.71 -90.31
CA THR A 5 5.91 9.13 -89.06
C THR A 5 6.98 9.03 -87.98
N ILE A 6 8.19 8.59 -88.34
CA ILE A 6 9.32 8.47 -87.40
C ILE A 6 9.71 9.85 -86.81
N VAL A 7 9.81 10.88 -87.65
CA VAL A 7 10.14 12.25 -87.20
C VAL A 7 9.06 12.82 -86.28
N THR A 8 7.79 12.54 -86.58
CA THR A 8 6.66 12.98 -85.73
C THR A 8 6.70 12.29 -84.36
N LEU A 9 6.94 10.98 -84.32
CA LEU A 9 7.07 10.24 -83.06
C LEU A 9 8.25 10.72 -82.22
N GLN A 10 9.40 11.00 -82.84
CA GLN A 10 10.55 11.58 -82.14
C GLN A 10 10.22 12.93 -81.52
N ARG A 11 9.47 13.79 -82.22
CA ARG A 11 9.04 15.10 -81.69
C ARG A 11 8.08 14.95 -80.50
N VAL A 12 7.10 14.05 -80.59
CA VAL A 12 6.13 13.79 -79.51
C VAL A 12 6.84 13.23 -78.27
N VAL A 13 7.75 12.27 -78.44
CA VAL A 13 8.54 11.71 -77.32
C VAL A 13 9.40 12.80 -76.68
N LYS A 14 10.08 13.64 -77.47
CA LYS A 14 10.88 14.75 -76.96
C LYS A 14 10.03 15.76 -76.18
N GLN A 15 8.87 16.16 -76.71
CA GLN A 15 7.94 17.05 -76.01
C GLN A 15 7.42 16.46 -74.69
N ARG A 16 7.02 15.18 -74.68
CA ARG A 16 6.57 14.51 -73.45
C ARG A 16 7.67 14.44 -72.38
N MET A 17 8.91 14.16 -72.78
CA MET A 17 10.04 14.18 -71.85
C MET A 17 10.28 15.59 -71.29
N THR A 18 10.19 16.63 -72.11
CA THR A 18 10.33 18.02 -71.65
C THR A 18 9.21 18.43 -70.69
N ILE A 19 7.95 18.04 -70.94
CA ILE A 19 6.83 18.33 -70.02
C ILE A 19 7.03 17.62 -68.67
N LYS A 20 7.45 16.35 -68.67
CA LYS A 20 7.71 15.61 -67.43
C LYS A 20 8.83 16.26 -66.61
N THR A 21 9.90 16.74 -67.23
CA THR A 21 10.99 17.44 -66.54
C THR A 21 10.58 18.83 -66.07
N HIS A 22 9.81 19.58 -66.87
CA HIS A 22 9.24 20.86 -66.48
C HIS A 22 8.28 20.73 -65.27
N ASN A 23 7.55 19.62 -65.15
CA ASN A 23 6.69 19.36 -64.00
C ASN A 23 7.48 19.18 -62.69
N TRP A 24 8.70 18.65 -62.73
CA TRP A 24 9.59 18.54 -61.58
C TRP A 24 10.30 19.87 -61.25
N ALA A 25 10.58 20.68 -62.27
CA ALA A 25 11.04 22.06 -62.12
C ALA A 25 9.89 23.08 -61.99
N SER A 26 8.66 22.61 -61.76
CA SER A 26 7.50 23.48 -61.67
C SER A 26 7.55 24.29 -60.38
N SER A 27 7.00 25.50 -60.42
CA SER A 27 6.89 26.37 -59.23
C SER A 27 6.22 25.62 -58.07
N ALA A 28 5.16 24.87 -58.35
CA ALA A 28 4.43 24.10 -57.34
C ALA A 28 5.29 23.03 -56.64
N HIS A 29 6.18 22.35 -57.37
CA HIS A 29 7.08 21.35 -56.76
C HIS A 29 8.16 22.02 -55.90
N GLN A 30 8.72 23.15 -56.36
CA GLN A 30 9.71 23.91 -55.60
C GLN A 30 9.12 24.52 -54.33
N GLU A 31 7.91 25.09 -54.40
CA GLU A 31 7.17 25.61 -53.25
C GLU A 31 6.86 24.51 -52.23
N PHE A 32 6.40 23.33 -52.68
CA PHE A 32 6.18 22.21 -51.79
C PHE A 32 7.46 21.76 -51.08
N HIS A 33 8.56 21.59 -51.83
CA HIS A 33 9.84 21.24 -51.22
C HIS A 33 10.33 22.30 -50.23
N LYS A 34 10.07 23.59 -50.51
CA LYS A 34 10.36 24.69 -49.58
C LYS A 34 9.56 24.56 -48.30
N ILE A 35 8.24 24.34 -48.37
CA ILE A 35 7.37 24.15 -47.20
C ILE A 35 7.83 22.94 -46.37
N VAL A 36 8.12 21.81 -47.01
CA VAL A 36 8.60 20.61 -46.31
C VAL A 36 9.92 20.89 -45.58
N ARG A 37 10.86 21.57 -46.24
CA ARG A 37 12.19 21.86 -45.69
C ARG A 37 12.17 22.92 -44.60
N GLU A 38 11.46 24.03 -44.82
CA GLU A 38 11.52 25.22 -43.98
C GLU A 38 10.48 25.20 -42.85
N GLU A 39 9.36 24.51 -43.03
CA GLU A 39 8.28 24.48 -42.03
C GLU A 39 8.13 23.09 -41.42
N THR A 40 7.92 22.06 -42.25
CA THR A 40 7.57 20.72 -41.74
C THR A 40 8.72 20.09 -40.96
N PHE A 41 9.94 20.13 -41.50
CA PHE A 41 11.10 19.51 -40.86
C PHE A 41 11.46 20.14 -39.51
N PRO A 42 11.52 21.49 -39.35
CA PRO A 42 11.69 22.10 -38.04
C PRO A 42 10.60 21.75 -37.03
N ILE A 43 9.33 21.67 -37.45
CA ILE A 43 8.21 21.27 -36.58
C ILE A 43 8.41 19.85 -36.06
N VAL A 44 8.76 18.90 -36.95
CA VAL A 44 9.02 17.51 -36.56
C VAL A 44 10.16 17.44 -35.54
N ASN A 45 11.26 18.15 -35.76
CA ASN A 45 12.38 18.17 -34.83
C ASN A 45 12.01 18.81 -33.47
N GLN A 46 11.18 19.85 -33.47
CA GLN A 46 10.70 20.46 -32.23
C GLN A 46 9.79 19.51 -31.45
N VAL A 47 8.90 18.79 -32.14
CA VAL A 47 8.02 17.79 -31.54
C VAL A 47 8.85 16.63 -30.97
N ASP A 48 9.85 16.15 -31.71
CA ASP A 48 10.77 15.11 -31.25
C ASP A 48 11.51 15.52 -29.98
N ALA A 49 12.09 16.73 -29.95
CA ALA A 49 12.75 17.26 -28.76
C ALA A 49 11.80 17.39 -27.55
N ARG A 50 10.55 17.79 -27.79
CA ARG A 50 9.51 17.85 -26.75
C ARG A 50 9.16 16.46 -26.22
N LEU A 51 9.05 15.47 -27.10
CA LEU A 51 8.77 14.09 -26.75
C LEU A 51 9.90 13.49 -25.91
N GLN A 52 11.15 13.70 -26.32
CA GLN A 52 12.33 13.25 -25.56
C GLN A 52 12.38 13.88 -24.16
N ASN A 53 12.10 15.19 -24.04
CA ASN A 53 12.05 15.83 -22.72
C ASN A 53 10.92 15.26 -21.84
N PHE A 54 9.75 14.97 -22.41
CA PHE A 54 8.66 14.32 -21.68
C PHE A 54 9.07 12.93 -21.20
N GLU A 55 9.68 12.12 -22.05
CA GLU A 55 10.16 10.78 -21.70
C GLU A 55 11.16 10.83 -20.54
N ILE A 56 12.14 11.75 -20.59
CA ILE A 56 13.11 11.93 -19.52
C ILE A 56 12.43 12.30 -18.18
N GLN A 57 11.49 13.25 -18.19
CA GLN A 57 10.78 13.65 -16.97
C GLN A 57 9.90 12.51 -16.43
N PHE A 58 9.21 11.80 -17.32
CA PHE A 58 8.39 10.66 -16.95
C PHE A 58 9.23 9.56 -16.28
N LEU A 59 10.37 9.21 -16.87
CA LEU A 59 11.28 8.21 -16.31
C LEU A 59 11.86 8.66 -14.96
N LYS A 60 12.17 9.94 -14.81
CA LYS A 60 12.64 10.50 -13.54
C LYS A 60 11.59 10.37 -12.44
N GLU A 61 10.33 10.72 -12.73
CA GLU A 61 9.24 10.62 -11.76
C GLU A 61 8.91 9.15 -11.45
N ALA A 62 8.91 8.27 -12.45
CA ALA A 62 8.72 6.84 -12.26
C ALA A 62 9.80 6.22 -11.38
N ALA A 63 11.06 6.60 -11.57
CA ALA A 63 12.18 6.15 -10.73
C ALA A 63 12.02 6.61 -9.28
N LYS A 64 11.62 7.87 -9.06
CA LYS A 64 11.32 8.39 -7.72
C LYS A 64 10.16 7.63 -7.07
N PHE A 65 9.06 7.44 -7.80
CA PHE A 65 7.89 6.69 -7.33
C PHE A 65 8.25 5.26 -6.89
N VAL A 66 9.04 4.55 -7.69
CA VAL A 66 9.51 3.19 -7.34
C VAL A 66 10.38 3.21 -6.08
N GLY A 67 11.22 4.23 -5.91
CA GLY A 67 12.03 4.43 -4.70
C GLY A 67 11.19 4.66 -3.44
N ASP A 68 10.20 5.55 -3.54
CA ASP A 68 9.29 5.89 -2.45
C ASP A 68 8.44 4.66 -2.06
N PHE A 69 7.89 3.95 -3.05
CA PHE A 69 7.09 2.73 -2.81
C PHE A 69 7.90 1.63 -2.14
N LYS A 70 9.17 1.43 -2.55
CA LYS A 70 10.07 0.47 -1.90
C LYS A 70 10.35 0.84 -0.43
N SER A 71 10.42 2.12 -0.12
CA SER A 71 10.62 2.60 1.25
C SER A 71 9.36 2.38 2.09
N LEU A 72 8.18 2.69 1.53
CA LEU A 72 6.89 2.43 2.17
C LEU A 72 6.66 0.94 2.46
N ALA A 73 7.02 0.05 1.53
CA ALA A 73 6.92 -1.39 1.74
C ALA A 73 7.74 -1.85 2.96
N LYS A 74 8.97 -1.35 3.11
CA LYS A 74 9.82 -1.66 4.29
C LYS A 74 9.23 -1.14 5.59
N GLU A 75 8.63 0.04 5.56
CA GLU A 75 7.95 0.62 6.72
C GLU A 75 6.73 -0.22 7.12
N ALA A 76 5.93 -0.64 6.14
CA ALA A 76 4.78 -1.52 6.37
C ALA A 76 5.20 -2.86 6.99
N ASP A 77 6.28 -3.48 6.49
CA ASP A 77 6.82 -4.73 7.06
C ASP A 77 7.29 -4.54 8.51
N ALA A 78 7.99 -3.44 8.80
CA ALA A 78 8.44 -3.12 10.16
C ALA A 78 7.25 -2.85 11.10
N SER A 79 6.22 -2.17 10.60
CA SER A 79 4.97 -1.91 11.34
C SER A 79 4.23 -3.22 11.65
N LEU A 80 4.14 -4.13 10.67
CA LEU A 80 3.54 -5.45 10.84
C LEU A 80 4.26 -6.27 11.92
N ALA A 81 5.60 -6.23 11.94
CA ALA A 81 6.37 -6.91 12.98
C ALA A 81 6.08 -6.34 14.38
N LYS A 82 6.01 -5.00 14.52
CA LYS A 82 5.63 -4.34 15.78
C LYS A 82 4.21 -4.73 16.22
N HIS A 83 3.27 -4.78 15.29
CA HIS A 83 1.89 -5.18 15.60
C HIS A 83 1.81 -6.61 16.14
N LYS A 84 2.53 -7.56 15.53
CA LYS A 84 2.59 -8.95 16.01
C LYS A 84 3.18 -9.06 17.42
N ILE A 85 4.20 -8.28 17.74
CA ILE A 85 4.80 -8.24 19.09
C ILE A 85 3.78 -7.71 20.11
N LEU A 86 3.10 -6.61 19.77
CA LEU A 86 2.06 -6.03 20.64
C LEU A 86 0.90 -7.00 20.87
N GLU A 87 0.47 -7.73 19.85
CA GLU A 87 -0.58 -8.75 19.97
C GLU A 87 -0.19 -9.86 20.97
N LEU A 88 1.06 -10.35 20.88
CA LEU A 88 1.58 -11.35 21.82
C LEU A 88 1.66 -10.81 23.25
N GLU A 89 2.07 -9.56 23.43
CA GLU A 89 2.16 -8.94 24.75
C GLU A 89 0.77 -8.73 25.37
N ILE A 90 -0.21 -8.27 24.58
CA ILE A 90 -1.60 -8.16 25.03
C ILE A 90 -2.13 -9.53 25.46
N LYS A 91 -1.89 -10.58 24.67
CA LYS A 91 -2.30 -11.95 25.03
C LYS A 91 -1.65 -12.42 26.34
N ARG A 92 -0.37 -12.10 26.56
CA ARG A 92 0.35 -12.41 27.79
C ARG A 92 -0.24 -11.66 28.98
N LEU A 93 -0.50 -10.37 28.83
CA LEU A 93 -1.10 -9.53 29.87
C LEU A 93 -2.51 -9.98 30.23
N LEU A 94 -3.35 -10.30 29.24
CA LEU A 94 -4.69 -10.85 29.48
C LEU A 94 -4.63 -12.15 30.29
N LYS A 95 -3.72 -13.07 29.96
CA LYS A 95 -3.54 -14.30 30.73
C LYS A 95 -3.11 -14.01 32.18
N ALA A 96 -2.21 -13.05 32.38
CA ALA A 96 -1.74 -12.66 33.71
C ALA A 96 -2.85 -12.04 34.56
N VAL A 97 -3.63 -11.12 33.99
CA VAL A 97 -4.78 -10.47 34.65
C VAL A 97 -5.83 -11.51 35.06
N VAL A 98 -6.24 -12.40 34.13
CA VAL A 98 -7.20 -13.46 34.46
C VAL A 98 -6.68 -14.36 35.58
N SER A 99 -5.38 -14.66 35.60
CA SER A 99 -4.78 -15.46 36.68
C SER A 99 -4.79 -14.73 38.02
N GLN A 100 -4.51 -13.42 38.03
CA GLN A 100 -4.58 -12.58 39.22
C GLN A 100 -6.00 -12.49 39.77
N ASP A 101 -6.99 -12.29 38.91
CA ASP A 101 -8.40 -12.23 39.31
C ASP A 101 -8.86 -13.55 39.96
N ILE A 102 -8.47 -14.70 39.38
CA ILE A 102 -8.76 -16.02 39.95
C ILE A 102 -8.13 -16.16 41.35
N ILE A 103 -6.86 -15.76 41.51
CA ILE A 103 -6.17 -15.82 42.81
C ILE A 103 -6.89 -14.94 43.84
N SER A 104 -7.28 -13.71 43.45
CA SER A 104 -7.99 -12.80 44.34
C SER A 104 -9.34 -13.35 44.78
N ILE A 105 -10.11 -13.96 43.88
CA ILE A 105 -11.40 -14.58 44.20
C ILE A 105 -11.23 -15.74 45.19
N VAL A 106 -10.26 -16.64 44.94
CA VAL A 106 -10.00 -17.79 45.82
C VAL A 106 -9.55 -17.33 47.22
N GLN A 107 -8.66 -16.33 47.28
CA GLN A 107 -8.24 -15.75 48.56
C GLN A 107 -9.43 -15.16 49.31
N ASN A 108 -10.25 -14.33 48.66
CA ASN A 108 -11.41 -13.72 49.28
C ASN A 108 -12.42 -14.76 49.79
N ALA A 109 -12.71 -15.81 49.01
CA ALA A 109 -13.60 -16.90 49.43
C ALA A 109 -13.05 -17.64 50.66
N SER A 110 -11.76 -17.98 50.67
CA SER A 110 -11.13 -18.66 51.81
C SER A 110 -11.14 -17.82 53.10
N VAL A 111 -11.00 -16.50 52.99
CA VAL A 111 -11.06 -15.58 54.13
C VAL A 111 -12.47 -15.54 54.71
N VAL A 112 -13.50 -15.51 53.86
CA VAL A 112 -14.90 -15.59 54.29
C VAL A 112 -15.18 -16.92 54.99
N ASP A 113 -14.81 -18.05 54.38
CA ASP A 113 -15.00 -19.38 54.98
C ASP A 113 -14.31 -19.52 56.33
N THR A 114 -13.10 -18.96 56.48
CA THR A 114 -12.35 -18.99 57.74
C THR A 114 -13.04 -18.14 58.80
N SER A 115 -13.55 -16.96 58.45
CA SER A 115 -14.31 -16.09 59.35
C SER A 115 -15.59 -16.75 59.84
N ASP A 116 -16.31 -17.42 58.95
CA ASP A 116 -17.55 -18.15 59.29
C ASP A 116 -17.26 -19.30 60.27
N LEU A 117 -16.21 -20.10 60.00
CA LEU A 117 -15.78 -21.18 60.89
C LEU A 117 -15.36 -20.65 62.27
N GLN A 118 -14.65 -19.52 62.30
CA GLN A 118 -14.20 -18.91 63.55
C GLN A 118 -15.39 -18.45 64.41
N THR A 119 -16.42 -17.89 63.77
CA THR A 119 -17.65 -17.46 64.44
C THR A 119 -18.44 -18.65 65.00
N GLU A 120 -18.58 -19.74 64.23
CA GLU A 120 -19.24 -20.96 64.71
C GLU A 120 -18.48 -21.64 65.86
N LEU A 121 -17.15 -21.63 65.82
CA LEU A 121 -16.32 -22.12 66.93
C LEU A 121 -16.58 -21.33 68.22
N GLU A 122 -16.60 -20.00 68.12
CA GLU A 122 -16.84 -19.09 69.25
C GLU A 122 -18.26 -19.31 69.85
N ARG A 123 -19.26 -19.61 69.01
CA ARG A 123 -20.60 -20.00 69.47
C ARG A 123 -20.58 -21.33 70.23
N PHE A 124 -19.78 -22.30 69.77
CA PHE A 124 -19.64 -23.59 70.41
C PHE A 124 -18.96 -23.49 71.79
N GLU A 125 -17.87 -22.75 71.88
CA GLU A 125 -17.15 -22.46 73.14
C GLU A 125 -18.08 -21.79 74.17
N ASN A 126 -18.82 -20.76 73.75
CA ASN A 126 -19.81 -20.09 74.59
C ASN A 126 -20.90 -21.05 75.10
N CYS A 127 -21.33 -22.01 74.27
CA CYS A 127 -22.31 -23.04 74.66
C CYS A 127 -21.73 -24.00 75.71
N ILE A 128 -20.48 -24.44 75.54
CA ILE A 128 -19.78 -25.31 76.50
C ILE A 128 -19.67 -24.61 77.86
N ILE A 129 -19.18 -23.37 77.90
CA ILE A 129 -19.05 -22.59 79.15
C ILE A 129 -20.42 -22.45 79.85
N LYS A 130 -21.48 -22.12 79.08
CA LYS A 130 -22.83 -22.02 79.64
C LYS A 130 -23.28 -23.34 80.26
N LYS A 131 -23.01 -24.47 79.61
CA LYS A 131 -23.35 -25.81 80.12
C LYS A 131 -22.56 -26.17 81.37
N GLU A 132 -21.26 -25.87 81.42
CA GLU A 132 -20.43 -26.07 82.61
C GLU A 132 -20.95 -25.29 83.81
N ILE A 133 -21.33 -24.02 83.62
CA ILE A 133 -21.94 -23.20 84.68
C ILE A 133 -23.28 -23.82 85.15
N GLU A 134 -24.08 -24.35 84.24
CA GLU A 134 -25.34 -25.04 84.55
C GLU A 134 -25.11 -26.30 85.40
N TYR A 135 -24.14 -27.14 85.01
CA TYR A 135 -23.75 -28.33 85.76
C TYR A 135 -23.15 -28.00 87.13
N ALA A 136 -22.32 -26.96 87.22
CA ALA A 136 -21.74 -26.51 88.48
C ALA A 136 -22.81 -26.04 89.47
N LYS A 137 -23.91 -25.42 89.00
CA LYS A 137 -25.05 -25.07 89.86
C LYS A 137 -25.78 -26.31 90.37
N LEU A 138 -26.05 -27.27 89.50
CA LEU A 138 -26.71 -28.54 89.82
C LEU A 138 -25.95 -29.40 90.84
N TRP A 139 -24.63 -29.28 90.91
CA TRP A 139 -23.78 -30.01 91.87
C TRP A 139 -23.67 -29.34 93.25
N ASN A 140 -24.06 -28.07 93.36
CA ASN A 140 -24.00 -27.31 94.61
C ASN A 140 -25.36 -27.23 95.34
N ASP A 141 -26.43 -27.77 94.74
CA ASP A 141 -27.74 -28.03 95.37
C ASP A 141 -27.80 -29.45 95.96
#